data_AF-A4AA39-F1
#
_entry.id   AF-A4AA39-F1
#
_cell.length_a   1.000
_cell.length_b   1.000
_cell.length_c   1.000
_cell.angle_alpha   90.00
_cell.angle_beta   90.00
_cell.angle_gamma   90.00
#
_symmetry.space_group_name_H-M   'P 1'
#
loop_
_entity.id
_entity.type
_entity.pdbx_description
1 polymer ?
#
loop_
_entity_poly.entity_id
_entity_poly.type
_entity_poly.pdbx_seq_one_letter_code
_entity_poly.pdbx_strand_id
1 'polypeptide(L)'
;MPRLLLFMFLVLAMETLFAAKPDKALQRCIYLSEKIEHYTALRRKGGSSARMASWRKSRSRYEEEFHTAGCRKFSRQLRRKNR
;
A
#
# COMPACT_ATOMS: atom_id res chain seq x y z
N MET A 1 -14.33 18.60 44.01
CA MET A 1 -13.74 19.00 42.70
C MET A 1 -12.60 18.11 42.16
N PRO A 2 -11.86 17.26 42.90
CA PRO A 2 -10.75 16.48 42.30
C PRO A 2 -11.20 15.22 41.52
N ARG A 3 -12.43 14.72 41.76
CA ARG A 3 -12.99 13.55 41.06
C ARG A 3 -13.29 13.79 39.58
N LEU A 4 -13.64 15.02 39.19
CA LEU A 4 -13.93 15.41 37.81
C LEU A 4 -12.66 15.48 36.94
N LEU A 5 -11.55 15.96 37.51
CA LEU A 5 -10.24 16.00 36.84
C LEU A 5 -9.69 14.60 36.58
N LEU A 6 -9.91 13.66 37.51
CA LEU A 6 -9.47 12.27 37.37
C LEU A 6 -10.24 11.52 36.27
N PHE A 7 -11.53 11.85 36.10
CA PHE A 7 -12.37 11.27 35.04
C PHE A 7 -11.97 11.80 33.65
N MET A 8 -11.64 13.10 33.54
CA MET A 8 -11.23 13.69 32.27
C MET A 8 -9.87 13.17 31.77
N PHE A 9 -8.95 12.88 32.69
CA PHE A 9 -7.66 12.25 32.36
C PHE A 9 -7.81 10.80 31.88
N LEU A 10 -8.85 10.09 32.36
CA LEU A 10 -9.11 8.71 31.98
C LEU A 10 -9.67 8.59 30.55
N VAL A 11 -10.50 9.55 30.12
CA VAL A 11 -11.08 9.56 28.77
C VAL A 11 -10.02 9.85 27.70
N LEU A 12 -9.04 10.71 28.01
CA LEU A 12 -7.98 11.09 27.05
C LEU A 12 -7.00 9.94 26.73
N ALA A 13 -6.81 8.98 27.64
CA ALA A 13 -5.92 7.84 27.42
C ALA A 13 -6.52 6.79 26.45
N MET A 14 -7.85 6.77 26.29
CA MET A 14 -8.56 5.72 25.57
C MET A 14 -8.56 5.90 24.04
N GLU A 15 -8.26 7.12 23.55
CA GLU A 15 -8.27 7.44 22.11
C GLU A 15 -7.10 6.82 21.32
N THR A 16 -6.02 6.41 22.00
CA THR A 16 -4.81 5.93 21.32
C THR A 16 -4.87 4.47 20.84
N LEU A 17 -5.91 3.72 21.23
CA LEU A 17 -6.06 2.29 20.91
C LEU A 17 -6.65 2.02 19.50
N PHE A 18 -7.20 3.03 18.83
CA PHE A 18 -7.83 2.88 17.51
C PHE A 18 -6.89 3.19 16.32
N ALA A 19 -5.57 3.11 16.52
CA ALA A 19 -4.64 3.06 15.40
C ALA A 19 -4.73 1.67 14.72
N ALA A 20 -5.72 1.50 13.83
CA ALA A 20 -5.89 0.29 13.03
C ALA A 20 -4.62 0.03 12.21
N LYS A 21 -3.82 -0.97 12.64
CA LYS A 21 -2.65 -1.40 11.88
C LYS A 21 -3.11 -1.86 10.50
N PRO A 22 -2.46 -1.43 9.40
CA PRO A 22 -2.86 -1.87 8.08
C PRO A 22 -2.70 -3.39 7.98
N ASP A 23 -3.68 -4.05 7.37
CA ASP A 23 -3.60 -5.47 7.05
C ASP A 23 -2.30 -5.75 6.27
N LYS A 24 -1.47 -6.68 6.76
CA LYS A 24 -0.19 -7.05 6.12
C LYS A 24 -0.40 -7.48 4.67
N ALA A 25 -1.53 -8.12 4.35
CA ALA A 25 -1.86 -8.50 2.98
C ALA A 25 -2.14 -7.26 2.11
N LEU A 26 -2.83 -6.26 2.66
CA LEU A 26 -3.06 -4.99 1.97
C LEU A 26 -1.74 -4.25 1.71
N GLN A 27 -0.85 -4.17 2.70
CA GLN A 27 0.48 -3.56 2.52
C GLN A 27 1.28 -4.25 1.42
N ARG A 28 1.26 -5.59 1.39
CA ARG A 28 1.92 -6.35 0.32
C ARG A 28 1.34 -5.99 -1.05
N CYS A 29 0.02 -5.90 -1.17
CA CYS A 29 -0.62 -5.54 -2.42
C CYS A 29 -0.36 -4.10 -2.86
N ILE A 30 -0.28 -3.16 -1.91
CA ILE A 30 0.13 -1.78 -2.18
C ILE A 30 1.55 -1.76 -2.77
N TYR A 31 2.50 -2.46 -2.12
CA TYR A 31 3.87 -2.56 -2.60
C TYR A 31 3.97 -3.14 -4.02
N LEU A 32 3.25 -4.24 -4.28
CA LEU A 32 3.24 -4.87 -5.62
C LEU A 32 2.68 -3.91 -6.68
N SER A 33 1.58 -3.22 -6.37
CA SER A 33 0.97 -2.21 -7.25
C SER A 33 1.95 -1.07 -7.58
N GLU A 34 2.67 -0.56 -6.57
CA GLU A 34 3.67 0.50 -6.74
C GLU A 34 4.83 0.07 -7.64
N LYS A 35 5.30 -1.17 -7.50
CA LYS A 35 6.37 -1.69 -8.37
C LYS A 35 5.88 -1.80 -9.82
N ILE A 36 4.66 -2.28 -10.04
CA ILE A 36 4.06 -2.34 -11.38
C ILE A 36 3.98 -0.94 -12.00
N GLU A 37 3.50 0.05 -11.24
CA GLU A 37 3.42 1.44 -11.68
C GLU A 37 4.79 2.05 -11.96
N HIS A 38 5.77 1.80 -11.09
CA HIS A 38 7.13 2.26 -11.26
C HIS A 38 7.74 1.79 -12.59
N TYR A 39 7.69 0.50 -12.89
CA TYR A 39 8.21 -0.02 -14.16
C TYR A 39 7.36 0.41 -15.36
N THR A 40 6.06 0.63 -15.18
CA THR A 40 5.20 1.22 -16.21
C THR A 40 5.64 2.66 -16.52
N ALA A 41 5.92 3.46 -15.50
CA ALA A 41 6.39 4.83 -15.65
C ALA A 41 7.78 4.90 -16.31
N LEU A 42 8.72 4.03 -15.92
CA LEU A 42 10.03 3.93 -16.56
C LEU A 42 9.92 3.62 -18.05
N ARG A 43 9.06 2.66 -18.42
CA ARG A 43 8.80 2.31 -19.82
C ARG A 43 8.20 3.47 -20.61
N ARG A 44 7.27 4.23 -20.01
CA ARG A 44 6.66 5.42 -20.64
C ARG A 44 7.66 6.53 -20.87
N LYS A 45 8.63 6.70 -19.96
CA LYS A 45 9.75 7.66 -20.10
C LYS A 45 10.75 7.25 -21.20
N GLY A 46 10.71 5.98 -21.62
CA GLY A 46 11.64 5.45 -22.61
C GLY A 46 13.02 5.14 -22.03
N GLY A 47 13.84 4.48 -22.84
CA GLY A 47 15.19 4.06 -22.48
C GLY A 47 15.77 3.17 -23.58
N SER A 48 17.02 2.77 -23.42
CA SER A 48 17.63 1.77 -24.32
C SER A 48 16.78 0.49 -24.37
N SER A 49 16.78 -0.20 -25.51
CA SER A 49 16.07 -1.47 -25.71
C SER A 49 16.32 -2.50 -24.60
N ALA A 50 17.57 -2.65 -24.16
CA ALA A 50 17.96 -3.53 -23.06
C ALA A 50 17.26 -3.16 -21.72
N ARG A 51 17.26 -1.86 -21.37
CA ARG A 51 16.55 -1.35 -20.18
C ARG A 51 15.05 -1.59 -20.28
N MET A 52 14.44 -1.30 -21.42
CA MET A 52 13.02 -1.55 -21.64
C MET A 52 12.65 -3.03 -21.52
N ALA A 53 13.50 -3.93 -22.00
CA ALA A 53 13.31 -5.37 -21.87
C ALA A 53 13.41 -5.82 -20.40
N SER A 54 14.40 -5.32 -19.67
CA SER A 54 14.54 -5.56 -18.23
C SER A 54 13.32 -5.09 -17.44
N TRP A 55 12.85 -3.86 -17.68
CA TRP A 55 11.64 -3.34 -17.04
C TRP A 55 10.39 -4.13 -17.40
N ARG A 56 10.28 -4.65 -18.63
CA ARG A 56 9.19 -5.56 -19.02
C ARG A 56 9.18 -6.78 -18.11
N LYS A 57 10.33 -7.46 -17.99
CA LYS A 57 10.49 -8.68 -17.19
C LYS A 57 10.17 -8.43 -15.72
N SER A 58 10.71 -7.35 -15.15
CA SER A 58 10.43 -6.97 -13.77
C SER A 58 8.96 -6.69 -13.55
N ARG A 59 8.31 -5.90 -14.41
CA ARG A 59 6.87 -5.61 -14.34
C ARG A 59 6.04 -6.90 -14.38
N SER A 60 6.31 -7.79 -15.34
CA SER A 60 5.59 -9.06 -15.47
C SER A 60 5.70 -9.93 -14.21
N ARG A 61 6.88 -10.00 -13.58
CA ARG A 61 7.05 -10.69 -12.31
C ARG A 61 6.16 -10.10 -11.21
N TYR A 62 6.13 -8.78 -11.05
CA TYR A 62 5.28 -8.14 -10.03
C TYR A 62 3.78 -8.30 -10.33
N GLU A 63 3.38 -8.31 -11.61
CA GLU A 63 1.99 -8.62 -12.01
C GLU A 63 1.59 -10.04 -11.65
N GLU A 64 2.46 -11.02 -11.89
CA GLU A 64 2.24 -12.40 -11.49
C GLU A 64 2.12 -12.51 -9.96
N GLU A 65 3.06 -11.94 -9.20
CA GLU A 65 2.98 -11.92 -7.73
C GLU A 65 1.69 -11.23 -7.24
N PHE A 66 1.26 -10.14 -7.90
CA PHE A 66 0.01 -9.43 -7.57
C PHE A 66 -1.23 -10.30 -7.82
N HIS A 67 -1.24 -11.07 -8.90
CA HIS A 67 -2.32 -12.02 -9.20
C HIS A 67 -2.34 -13.18 -8.21
N THR A 68 -1.19 -13.80 -7.96
CA THR A 68 -1.04 -14.94 -7.03
C THR A 68 -1.41 -14.54 -5.60
N ALA A 69 -1.04 -13.33 -5.15
CA ALA A 69 -1.43 -12.81 -3.84
C ALA A 69 -2.92 -12.43 -3.71
N GLY A 70 -3.71 -12.57 -4.79
CA GLY A 70 -5.14 -12.27 -4.77
C GLY A 70 -5.45 -10.78 -4.57
N CYS A 71 -4.54 -9.88 -4.97
CA CYS A 71 -4.64 -8.45 -4.68
C CYS A 71 -5.85 -7.75 -5.30
N ARG A 72 -6.53 -8.39 -6.27
CA ARG A 72 -7.80 -7.91 -6.84
C ARG A 72 -8.87 -7.65 -5.77
N LYS A 73 -8.85 -8.42 -4.66
CA LYS A 73 -9.79 -8.23 -3.53
C LYS A 73 -9.65 -6.86 -2.85
N PHE A 74 -8.48 -6.25 -2.93
CA PHE A 74 -8.16 -4.95 -2.34
C PHE A 74 -8.29 -3.78 -3.34
N SER A 75 -8.94 -3.99 -4.48
CA SER A 75 -9.05 -2.98 -5.56
C SER A 75 -9.58 -1.62 -5.11
N ARG A 76 -10.53 -1.58 -4.16
CA ARG A 76 -11.06 -0.33 -3.59
C ARG A 76 -10.00 0.43 -2.80
N GLN A 77 -9.25 -0.27 -1.97
CA GLN A 77 -8.18 0.30 -1.15
C GLN A 77 -7.02 0.78 -2.02
N LEU A 78 -6.61 -0.02 -3.02
CA LEU A 78 -5.57 0.34 -3.98
C LEU A 78 -5.93 1.62 -4.76
N ARG A 79 -7.20 1.75 -5.17
CA ARG A 79 -7.68 2.96 -5.87
C ARG A 79 -7.62 4.21 -4.99
N ARG A 80 -7.96 4.09 -3.70
CA ARG A 80 -7.89 5.21 -2.75
C ARG A 80 -6.46 5.66 -2.50
N LYS A 81 -5.53 4.71 -2.42
CA LYS A 81 -4.11 4.98 -2.19
C LYS A 81 -3.42 5.62 -3.41
N ASN A 82 -3.89 5.32 -4.63
CA ASN A 82 -3.34 5.84 -5.88
C ASN A 82 -3.97 7.17 -6.35
N ARG A 83 -4.88 7.74 -5.56
CA ARG A 83 -5.44 9.09 -5.79
C ARG A 83 -4.59 10.12 -5.07
#